data_AF-A0A9E9LV69-F1
#
_entry.id   AF-A0A9E9LV69-F1
#
_cell.length_a   1.000
_cell.length_b   1.000
_cell.length_c   1.000
_cell.angle_alpha   90.00
_cell.angle_beta   90.00
_cell.angle_gamma   90.00
#
_symmetry.space_group_name_H-M   'P 1'
#
loop_
_entity.id
_entity.type
_entity.pdbx_description
1 polymer ?
#
loop_
_entity_poly.entity_id
_entity_poly.type
_entity_poly.pdbx_seq_one_letter_code
_entity_poly.pdbx_strand_id
1 'polypeptide(L)'
;MENGKKQEVEVFDEEGNLLDPAPLPKIDLHDAHAIRRELGSVYRDMRSGRIETQEGTRLAYVLDMIRKAYDTSVLQERVEFLERAIERRKKK
;
A
#
# COMPACT_ATOMS: atom_id res chain seq x y z
N MET A 1 31.18 0.43 1.67
CA MET A 1 29.74 0.42 2.01
C MET A 1 29.20 -0.86 1.40
N GLU A 2 29.14 -1.91 2.21
CA GLU A 2 28.98 -3.29 1.73
C GLU A 2 27.48 -3.65 1.69
N ASN A 3 27.09 -4.27 0.57
CA ASN A 3 25.73 -4.66 0.23
C ASN A 3 25.03 -5.39 1.39
N GLY A 4 23.84 -4.92 1.77
CA GLY A 4 22.87 -5.70 2.52
C GLY A 4 22.42 -6.90 1.68
N LYS A 5 23.17 -8.00 1.74
CA LYS A 5 22.74 -9.29 1.21
C LYS A 5 21.43 -9.63 1.92
N LYS A 6 20.33 -9.66 1.18
CA LYS A 6 19.09 -10.31 1.62
C LYS A 6 19.47 -11.72 2.00
N GLN A 7 19.51 -12.00 3.30
CA GLN A 7 19.75 -13.35 3.79
C GLN A 7 18.45 -14.11 3.51
N GLU A 8 18.45 -14.91 2.45
CA GLU A 8 17.38 -15.87 2.20
C GLU A 8 17.37 -16.83 3.38
N VAL A 9 16.32 -16.75 4.20
CA VAL A 9 16.13 -17.63 5.34
C VAL A 9 15.61 -18.95 4.78
N GLU A 10 16.49 -19.94 4.69
CA GLU A 10 16.12 -21.31 4.31
C GLU A 10 15.33 -21.94 5.48
N VAL A 11 14.06 -22.28 5.22
CA VAL A 11 13.19 -22.93 6.20
C VAL A 11 13.03 -24.38 5.77
N PHE A 12 13.31 -25.32 6.68
CA PHE A 12 13.19 -26.75 6.44
C PHE A 12 12.02 -27.33 7.24
N ASP A 13 11.37 -28.37 6.72
CA ASP A 13 10.38 -29.16 7.47
C ASP A 13 11.04 -30.18 8.43
N GLU A 14 10.22 -30.95 9.15
CA GLU A 14 10.70 -31.99 10.08
C GLU A 14 11.45 -33.15 9.38
N GLU A 15 11.31 -33.25 8.06
CA GLU A 15 11.89 -34.30 7.20
C GLU A 15 13.15 -33.81 6.47
N GLY A 16 13.51 -32.52 6.66
CA GLY A 16 14.68 -31.90 6.06
C GLY A 16 14.47 -31.39 4.63
N ASN A 17 13.22 -31.31 4.15
CA ASN A 17 12.93 -30.72 2.85
C ASN A 17 12.89 -29.19 2.98
N LEU A 18 13.45 -28.51 1.97
CA LEU A 18 13.39 -27.05 1.87
C LEU A 18 11.95 -26.62 1.55
N LEU A 19 11.38 -25.77 2.39
CA LEU A 19 10.06 -25.20 2.18
C LEU A 19 10.15 -24.00 1.22
N ASP A 20 9.36 -24.04 0.15
CA ASP A 20 9.20 -22.89 -0.72
C ASP A 20 8.51 -21.74 0.05
N PRO A 21 9.04 -20.50 -0.02
CA PRO A 21 8.40 -19.37 0.63
C PRO A 21 7.01 -19.17 0.03
N ALA A 22 6.01 -19.09 0.91
CA ALA A 22 4.63 -18.83 0.49
C ALA A 22 4.57 -17.53 -0.32
N PRO A 23 3.79 -17.49 -1.43
CA PRO A 23 3.68 -16.29 -2.24
C PRO A 23 3.19 -15.13 -1.39
N LEU A 24 3.90 -13.99 -1.48
CA LEU A 24 3.53 -12.79 -0.74
C LEU A 24 2.08 -12.41 -1.08
N PRO A 25 1.23 -12.13 -0.08
CA PRO A 25 -0.13 -11.67 -0.33
C PRO A 25 -0.09 -10.43 -1.23
N LYS A 26 -0.94 -10.39 -2.25
CA LYS A 26 -1.08 -9.18 -3.07
C LYS A 26 -1.54 -8.03 -2.18
N ILE A 27 -0.78 -6.94 -2.19
CA ILE A 27 -1.17 -5.70 -1.54
C ILE A 27 -2.32 -5.11 -2.35
N ASP A 28 -3.51 -5.08 -1.74
CA ASP A 28 -4.70 -4.52 -2.35
C ASP A 28 -4.87 -3.06 -1.90
N LEU A 29 -4.78 -2.12 -2.86
CA LEU A 29 -4.84 -0.68 -2.64
C LEU A 29 -6.03 -0.03 -3.37
N HIS A 30 -7.14 -0.76 -3.49
CA HIS A 30 -8.33 -0.31 -4.25
C HIS A 30 -9.11 0.84 -3.59
N ASP A 31 -8.97 1.07 -2.28
CA ASP A 31 -9.67 2.13 -1.57
C ASP A 31 -8.80 2.81 -0.49
N ALA A 32 -9.28 3.95 0.01
CA ALA A 32 -8.61 4.71 1.05
C ALA A 32 -8.47 3.93 2.38
N HIS A 33 -9.37 2.99 2.71
CA HIS A 33 -9.26 2.17 3.91
C HIS A 33 -8.12 1.15 3.79
N ALA A 34 -7.97 0.51 2.64
CA ALA A 34 -6.94 -0.46 2.34
C ALA A 34 -5.55 0.20 2.35
N ILE A 35 -5.41 1.37 1.72
CA ILE A 35 -4.17 2.15 1.77
C ILE A 35 -3.81 2.57 3.21
N ARG A 36 -4.79 2.97 4.02
CA ARG A 36 -4.56 3.29 5.45
C ARG A 36 -4.12 2.07 6.26
N ARG A 37 -4.70 0.88 6.01
CA ARG A 37 -4.28 -0.36 6.68
C ARG A 37 -2.82 -0.68 6.35
N GLU A 38 -2.44 -0.55 5.09
CA GLU A 38 -1.08 -0.80 4.64
C GLU A 38 -0.08 0.18 5.27
N LEU A 39 -0.40 1.48 5.31
CA LEU A 39 0.38 2.49 6.03
C LEU A 39 0.57 2.12 7.52
N GLY A 40 -0.49 1.65 8.16
CA GLY A 40 -0.44 1.16 9.54
C GLY A 40 0.43 -0.09 9.70
N SER A 41 0.46 -0.97 8.70
CA SER A 41 1.35 -2.13 8.68
C SER A 41 2.81 -1.70 8.62
N VAL A 42 3.16 -0.83 7.65
CA VAL A 42 4.52 -0.28 7.50
C VAL A 42 4.96 0.42 8.79
N TYR A 43 4.08 1.18 9.44
CA TYR A 43 4.38 1.79 10.74
C TYR A 43 4.68 0.76 11.83
N ARG A 44 3.88 -0.30 11.94
CA ARG A 44 4.12 -1.37 12.93
C ARG A 44 5.41 -2.14 12.64
N ASP A 45 5.75 -2.35 11.38
CA ASP A 45 6.97 -3.04 10.98
C ASP A 45 8.21 -2.20 11.30
N MET A 46 8.17 -0.88 11.06
CA MET A 46 9.20 0.04 11.53
C MET A 46 9.30 0.04 13.07
N ARG A 47 8.17 0.10 13.77
CA ARG A 47 8.14 0.19 15.23
C ARG A 47 8.66 -1.09 15.90
N SER A 48 8.43 -2.24 15.29
CA SER A 48 8.90 -3.55 15.76
C SER A 48 10.32 -3.89 15.28
N GLY A 49 10.94 -3.04 14.44
CA GLY A 49 12.27 -3.28 13.90
C GLY A 49 12.34 -4.34 12.81
N ARG A 50 11.19 -4.77 12.26
CA ARG A 50 11.13 -5.73 11.14
C ARG A 50 11.64 -5.14 9.83
N ILE A 51 11.50 -3.83 9.64
CA ILE A 51 12.07 -3.08 8.52
C ILE A 51 12.83 -1.87 9.05
N GLU A 52 13.85 -1.44 8.31
CA GLU A 52 14.59 -0.23 8.65
C GLU A 52 13.67 0.99 8.53
N THR A 53 13.75 1.93 9.48
CA THR A 53 12.97 3.17 9.46
C THR A 53 13.13 3.94 8.15
N GLN A 54 14.32 3.95 7.55
CA GLN A 54 14.56 4.64 6.29
C GLN A 54 13.79 3.97 5.14
N GLU A 55 13.82 2.65 5.06
CA GLU A 55 13.06 1.88 4.07
C GLU A 55 11.56 2.04 4.26
N GLY A 56 11.08 1.90 5.50
CA GLY A 56 9.66 2.08 5.82
C GLY A 56 9.16 3.50 5.55
N THR A 57 9.99 4.53 5.73
CA THR A 57 9.63 5.91 5.36
C THR A 57 9.43 6.06 3.85
N ARG A 58 10.26 5.41 3.02
CA ARG A 58 10.09 5.42 1.55
C ARG A 58 8.79 4.71 1.15
N LEU A 59 8.50 3.56 1.76
CA LEU A 59 7.25 2.83 1.52
C LEU A 59 6.03 3.68 1.91
N ALA A 60 6.05 4.30 3.08
CA ALA A 60 4.97 5.18 3.53
C ALA A 60 4.76 6.37 2.59
N TYR A 61 5.84 6.94 2.04
CA TYR A 61 5.76 8.02 1.06
C TYR A 61 5.03 7.59 -0.22
N VAL A 62 5.37 6.42 -0.78
CA VAL A 62 4.70 5.88 -1.97
C VAL A 62 3.22 5.61 -1.68
N LEU A 63 2.90 5.02 -0.53
CA LEU A 63 1.51 4.77 -0.13
C LEU A 63 0.71 6.08 0.01
N ASP A 64 1.31 7.14 0.55
CA ASP A 64 0.64 8.45 0.64
C ASP A 64 0.45 9.11 -0.73
N MET A 65 1.37 8.92 -1.69
CA MET A 65 1.17 9.35 -3.07
C MET A 65 -0.02 8.64 -3.72
N ILE A 66 -0.15 7.33 -3.52
CA ILE A 66 -1.28 6.54 -4.03
C ILE A 66 -2.58 7.02 -3.38
N ARG A 67 -2.59 7.25 -2.07
CA ARG A 67 -3.75 7.82 -1.35
C ARG A 67 -4.18 9.15 -1.94
N LYS A 68 -3.24 10.07 -2.20
CA LYS A 68 -3.53 11.38 -2.79
C LYS A 68 -4.12 11.26 -4.19
N ALA A 69 -3.59 10.36 -5.02
CA ALA A 69 -4.12 10.11 -6.36
C ALA A 69 -5.57 9.56 -6.31
N TYR A 70 -5.82 8.61 -5.42
CA TYR A 70 -7.16 8.08 -5.18
C TYR A 70 -8.13 9.16 -4.70
N ASP A 71 -7.77 9.90 -3.64
CA ASP A 71 -8.61 10.97 -3.08
C ASP A 71 -8.92 12.04 -4.13
N THR A 72 -7.93 12.38 -4.99
CA THR A 72 -8.11 13.32 -6.10
C THR A 72 -9.12 12.80 -7.13
N SER A 73 -8.99 11.53 -7.54
CA SER A 73 -9.91 10.91 -8.50
C SER A 73 -11.36 10.87 -7.97
N VAL A 74 -11.55 10.50 -6.70
CA VAL A 74 -12.87 10.48 -6.07
C VAL A 74 -13.48 11.88 -6.01
N LEU A 75 -12.68 12.90 -5.68
CA LEU A 75 -13.16 14.28 -5.66
C LEU A 75 -13.54 14.77 -7.06
N GLN A 76 -12.73 14.47 -8.09
CA GLN A 76 -13.04 14.80 -9.48
C GLN A 76 -14.36 14.18 -9.93
N GLU A 77 -14.57 12.88 -9.67
CA GLU A 77 -15.81 12.18 -10.03
C GLU A 77 -17.03 12.83 -9.36
N ARG A 78 -16.91 13.20 -8.07
CA ARG A 78 -17.99 13.88 -7.33
C ARG A 78 -18.27 15.27 -7.89
N VAL A 79 -17.25 16.03 -8.27
CA VAL A 79 -17.41 17.36 -8.89
C VAL A 79 -18.14 17.22 -10.23
N GLU A 80 -17.68 16.32 -11.11
CA GLU A 80 -18.31 16.08 -12.42
C GLU A 80 -19.77 15.62 -12.28
N PHE A 81 -20.08 14.82 -11.26
CA PHE A 81 -21.45 14.41 -10.96
C PHE A 81 -22.33 15.62 -10.59
N LEU A 82 -21.83 16.51 -9.73
CA LEU A 82 -22.54 17.72 -9.32
C LEU A 82 -22.73 18.70 -10.48
N GLU A 83 -21.69 18.91 -11.29
CA GLU A 83 -21.75 19.78 -12.48
C GLU A 83 -22.81 19.28 -13.47
N ARG A 84 -22.83 17.97 -13.77
CA ARG A 84 -23.87 17.37 -14.62
C ARG A 84 -25.29 17.55 -14.04
N ALA A 85 -25.45 17.42 -12.72
CA ALA A 85 -26.73 17.62 -12.07
C ALA A 85 -27.21 19.09 -12.15
N ILE A 86 -26.30 20.06 -12.02
CA ILE A 86 -26.60 21.49 -12.15
C ILE A 86 -26.99 21.83 -13.60
N GLU A 87 -26.22 21.37 -14.58
CA GLU A 87 -26.50 21.63 -16.00
C GLU A 87 -27.84 21.03 -16.45
N ARG A 88 -28.20 19.85 -15.94
CA ARG A 88 -29.52 19.26 -16.19
C ARG A 88 -30.67 20.10 -15.64
N ARG A 89 -30.47 20.81 -14.52
CA ARG A 89 -31.49 21.71 -13.95
C ARG A 89 -31.61 23.01 -14.73
N LYS A 90 -30.52 23.58 -15.23
CA LYS A 90 -30.53 24.81 -16.06
C LYS A 90 -31.19 24.63 -17.43
N LYS A 91 -31.17 23.41 -17.98
CA LYS A 91 -31.78 23.08 -19.27
C LYS A 91 -33.30 22.82 -19.19
N LYS A 92 -33.88 22.79 -17.99
CA LYS A 92 -35.32 22.72 -17.76
C LYS A 92 -35.89 24.10 -17.49
#